data_AF-A0A661L291-F1
#
_entry.id   AF-A0A661L291-F1
#
_cell.length_a   1.000
_cell.length_b   1.000
_cell.length_c   1.000
_cell.angle_alpha   90.00
_cell.angle_beta   90.00
_cell.angle_gamma   90.00
#
_symmetry.space_group_name_H-M   'P 1'
#
loop_
_entity.id
_entity.type
_entity.pdbx_description
1 polymer ?
#
loop_
_entity_poly.entity_id
_entity_poly.type
_entity_poly.pdbx_seq_one_letter_code
_entity_poly.pdbx_strand_id
1 'polypeptide(L)'
;MSIVNFKKQRTTDLPASPESRRAGRWRAGTKQRSNMSFETFFSLRYLKAKRKQGFISIITGISILGIMIGVMALIVVLAVMNGFRDDLMKKILGVNSHLLILSYNDGIKDTETVMEKALKVDGVVSATPFIYSEVMIKNAGNISGAILRGMDPATANTVI
;
A
#
# COMPACT_ATOMS: atom_id res chain seq x y z
N MET A 1 -75.37 -1.31 -52.96
CA MET A 1 -75.49 -2.78 -52.92
C MET A 1 -74.08 -3.36 -53.04
N SER A 2 -73.61 -4.02 -51.97
CA SER A 2 -72.51 -5.01 -51.86
C SER A 2 -71.13 -4.76 -52.50
N ILE A 3 -70.04 -4.62 -51.71
CA ILE A 3 -69.26 -5.70 -51.02
C ILE A 3 -68.43 -6.50 -52.07
N VAL A 4 -67.11 -6.73 -52.03
CA VAL A 4 -66.00 -6.52 -51.06
C VAL A 4 -64.75 -7.28 -51.59
N ASN A 5 -63.53 -6.89 -51.16
CA ASN A 5 -62.32 -7.73 -50.95
C ASN A 5 -61.60 -8.43 -52.14
N PHE A 6 -60.31 -8.80 -52.10
CA PHE A 6 -59.12 -8.59 -51.24
C PHE A 6 -57.90 -9.25 -51.93
N LYS A 7 -56.69 -9.01 -51.38
CA LYS A 7 -55.45 -9.83 -51.49
C LYS A 7 -54.61 -9.62 -52.77
N LYS A 8 -53.50 -8.88 -52.77
CA LYS A 8 -52.20 -9.02 -52.06
C LYS A 8 -51.39 -10.24 -52.51
N GLN A 9 -50.32 -9.99 -53.29
CA GLN A 9 -48.97 -10.61 -53.34
C GLN A 9 -48.29 -10.17 -54.65
N ARG A 10 -46.97 -10.12 -54.87
CA ARG A 10 -45.72 -9.96 -54.11
C ARG A 10 -44.61 -9.97 -55.19
N THR A 11 -43.68 -9.00 -55.13
CA THR A 11 -42.26 -9.00 -55.62
C THR A 11 -41.89 -9.38 -57.05
N THR A 12 -41.09 -8.49 -57.69
CA THR A 12 -39.91 -8.66 -58.59
C THR A 12 -39.96 -7.52 -59.65
N ASP A 13 -38.99 -6.67 -59.96
CA ASP A 13 -37.57 -6.46 -59.65
C ASP A 13 -37.30 -4.94 -59.82
N LEU A 14 -36.48 -4.32 -58.96
CA LEU A 14 -36.07 -2.90 -59.09
C LEU A 14 -34.56 -2.82 -59.35
N PRO A 15 -34.08 -2.01 -60.31
CA PRO A 15 -32.66 -1.86 -60.58
C PRO A 15 -31.94 -1.09 -59.45
N ALA A 16 -30.72 -1.54 -59.13
CA ALA A 16 -29.87 -1.01 -58.07
C ALA A 16 -29.60 0.49 -58.19
N SER A 17 -29.82 1.23 -57.10
CA SER A 17 -29.58 2.67 -56.97
C SER A 17 -28.09 2.97 -56.68
N PRO A 18 -27.53 4.07 -57.24
CA PRO A 18 -26.15 4.46 -57.01
C PRO A 18 -26.01 5.26 -55.70
N GLU A 19 -26.13 4.60 -54.54
CA GLU A 19 -25.96 5.24 -53.21
C GLU A 19 -24.66 4.85 -52.47
N SER A 20 -23.68 4.23 -53.12
CA SER A 20 -22.43 3.79 -52.45
C SER A 20 -21.30 4.84 -52.38
N ARG A 21 -21.61 6.15 -52.46
CA ARG A 21 -20.63 7.24 -52.23
C ARG A 21 -20.71 7.86 -50.83
N ARG A 22 -20.98 7.06 -49.80
CA ARG A 22 -20.83 7.47 -48.38
C ARG A 22 -19.64 6.76 -47.74
N ALA A 23 -18.44 7.12 -48.16
CA ALA A 23 -17.22 6.83 -47.42
C ALA A 23 -16.39 8.10 -47.38
N GLY A 24 -16.32 8.71 -46.20
CA GLY A 24 -15.43 9.84 -45.97
C GLY A 24 -15.96 10.81 -44.95
N ARG A 25 -15.20 10.94 -43.86
CA ARG A 25 -15.20 12.06 -42.92
C ARG A 25 -16.14 11.94 -41.72
N TRP A 26 -15.91 10.90 -40.93
CA TRP A 26 -16.20 10.98 -39.49
C TRP A 26 -15.20 11.94 -38.85
N ARG A 27 -15.76 12.93 -38.19
CA ARG A 27 -15.12 14.17 -37.73
C ARG A 27 -14.15 13.88 -36.58
N ALA A 28 -13.03 14.60 -36.62
CA ALA A 28 -12.05 14.67 -35.56
C ALA A 28 -12.70 14.93 -34.19
N GLY A 29 -12.31 14.14 -33.19
CA GLY A 29 -12.60 14.41 -31.80
C GLY A 29 -12.06 15.77 -31.41
N THR A 30 -12.96 16.71 -31.16
CA THR A 30 -12.63 18.00 -30.57
C THR A 30 -12.07 17.73 -29.17
N LYS A 31 -10.75 17.82 -29.03
CA LYS A 31 -10.05 17.85 -27.74
C LYS A 31 -10.44 19.16 -27.05
N GLN A 32 -11.58 19.12 -26.37
CA GLN A 32 -12.10 20.18 -25.52
C GLN A 32 -11.07 20.45 -24.42
N ARG A 33 -10.18 21.44 -24.63
CA ARG A 33 -9.37 21.99 -23.55
C ARG A 33 -10.31 22.84 -22.71
N SER A 34 -10.91 22.23 -21.68
CA SER A 34 -11.68 22.98 -20.70
C SER A 34 -10.72 23.92 -19.98
N ASN A 35 -11.06 25.21 -20.01
CA ASN A 35 -10.47 26.20 -19.12
C ASN A 35 -11.04 25.85 -17.72
N MET A 36 -10.36 24.95 -17.01
CA MET A 36 -10.79 24.29 -15.77
C MET A 36 -11.32 25.27 -14.70
N SER A 37 -10.90 26.53 -14.75
CA SER A 37 -11.33 27.58 -13.83
C SER A 37 -12.82 27.92 -13.95
N PHE A 38 -13.44 27.87 -15.13
CA PHE A 38 -14.82 28.30 -15.29
C PHE A 38 -15.83 27.24 -14.82
N GLU A 39 -15.58 25.96 -15.15
CA GLU A 39 -16.41 24.84 -14.68
C GLU A 39 -16.29 24.65 -13.17
N THR A 40 -15.07 24.63 -12.62
CA THR A 40 -14.87 24.50 -11.17
C THR A 40 -15.45 25.69 -10.40
N PHE A 41 -15.35 26.91 -10.93
CA PHE A 41 -16.00 28.08 -10.33
C PHE A 41 -17.53 27.96 -10.33
N PHE A 42 -18.12 27.43 -11.40
CA PHE A 42 -19.57 27.19 -11.47
C PHE A 42 -20.00 26.08 -10.51
N SER A 43 -19.27 24.95 -10.46
CA SER A 43 -19.53 23.83 -9.55
C SER A 43 -19.40 24.24 -8.08
N LEU A 44 -18.34 24.96 -7.71
CA LEU A 44 -18.12 25.43 -6.34
C LEU A 44 -19.18 26.45 -5.92
N ARG A 45 -19.59 27.33 -6.84
CA ARG A 45 -20.68 28.27 -6.61
C ARG A 45 -22.03 27.57 -6.52
N TYR A 46 -22.26 26.47 -7.23
CA TYR A 46 -23.49 25.68 -7.13
C TYR A 46 -23.57 24.90 -5.81
N LEU A 47 -22.44 24.38 -5.32
CA LEU A 47 -22.32 23.76 -3.99
C LEU A 47 -22.47 24.80 -2.85
N LYS A 48 -21.98 26.03 -3.06
CA LYS A 48 -22.01 27.13 -2.08
C LYS A 48 -23.23 28.05 -2.23
N ALA A 49 -24.05 27.87 -3.27
CA ALA A 49 -25.20 28.72 -3.53
C ALA A 49 -26.22 28.53 -2.41
N LYS A 50 -26.47 29.61 -1.65
CA LYS A 50 -27.55 29.71 -0.66
C LYS A 50 -28.89 29.34 -1.33
N ARG A 51 -29.24 28.06 -1.33
CA ARG A 51 -30.60 27.59 -1.64
C ARG A 51 -31.51 28.37 -0.69
N LYS A 52 -32.50 29.08 -1.24
CA LYS A 52 -33.51 29.85 -0.48
C LYS A 52 -34.34 29.00 0.51
N GLN A 53 -34.02 27.71 0.67
CA GLN A 53 -34.58 26.79 1.65
C GLN A 53 -33.47 26.29 2.57
N GLY A 54 -33.36 26.86 3.78
CA GLY A 54 -32.31 26.54 4.75
C GLY A 54 -32.22 25.05 5.11
N PHE A 55 -33.34 24.32 5.03
CA PHE A 55 -33.40 22.87 5.29
C PHE A 55 -32.45 22.05 4.40
N ILE A 56 -32.33 22.38 3.12
CA ILE A 56 -31.47 21.64 2.18
C ILE A 56 -29.99 21.87 2.52
N SER A 57 -29.63 23.11 2.88
CA SER A 57 -28.25 23.45 3.26
C SER A 57 -27.79 22.76 4.53
N ILE A 58 -28.69 22.51 5.48
CA ILE A 58 -28.39 21.81 6.74
C ILE A 58 -28.09 20.33 6.47
N ILE A 59 -28.93 19.66 5.68
CA ILE A 59 -28.76 18.24 5.34
C ILE A 59 -27.42 18.03 4.62
N THR A 60 -27.09 18.87 3.64
CA THR A 60 -25.80 18.79 2.93
C THR A 60 -24.60 18.96 3.88
N GLY A 61 -24.69 19.89 4.84
CA GLY A 61 -23.63 20.07 5.84
C GLY A 61 -23.44 18.84 6.73
N ILE A 62 -24.54 18.25 7.21
CA ILE A 62 -24.51 17.04 8.04
C ILE A 62 -23.96 15.84 7.25
N SER A 63 -24.37 15.66 5.98
CA SER A 63 -23.86 14.56 5.14
C SER A 63 -22.35 14.65 4.91
N ILE A 64 -21.83 15.85 4.60
CA ILE A 64 -20.40 16.05 4.39
C ILE A 64 -19.63 15.79 5.69
N LEU A 65 -20.11 16.32 6.82
CA LEU A 65 -19.49 16.08 8.13
C LEU A 65 -19.47 14.59 8.49
N GLY A 66 -20.57 13.87 8.25
CA GLY A 66 -20.65 12.44 8.53
C GLY A 66 -19.63 11.62 7.72
N ILE A 67 -19.52 11.90 6.41
CA ILE A 67 -18.53 11.23 5.55
C ILE A 67 -17.11 11.60 5.99
N MET A 68 -16.87 12.87 6.31
CA MET A 68 -15.55 13.32 6.76
C MET A 68 -15.10 12.60 8.02
N ILE A 69 -15.99 12.49 9.03
CA ILE A 69 -15.69 11.78 10.28
C ILE A 69 -15.50 10.28 10.01
N GLY A 70 -16.33 9.65 9.18
CA GLY A 70 -16.23 8.22 8.87
C GLY A 70 -14.93 7.86 8.16
N VAL A 71 -14.56 8.62 7.13
CA VAL A 71 -13.30 8.41 6.40
C VAL A 71 -12.09 8.73 7.29
N MET A 72 -12.16 9.78 8.10
CA MET A 72 -11.09 10.13 9.03
C MET A 72 -10.84 9.00 10.04
N ALA A 73 -11.90 8.44 10.63
CA ALA A 73 -11.78 7.32 11.55
C ALA A 73 -11.12 6.09 10.87
N LEU A 74 -11.53 5.77 9.64
CA LEU A 74 -10.96 4.65 8.89
C LEU A 74 -9.45 4.85 8.62
N ILE A 75 -9.06 6.06 8.18
CA ILE A 75 -7.65 6.39 7.93
C ILE A 75 -6.83 6.29 9.22
N VAL A 76 -7.35 6.80 10.34
CA VAL A 76 -6.65 6.75 11.63
C VAL A 76 -6.43 5.31 12.09
N VAL A 77 -7.44 4.45 12.01
CA VAL A 77 -7.31 3.03 12.39
C VAL A 77 -6.24 2.34 11.54
N LEU A 78 -6.25 2.57 10.23
CA LEU A 78 -5.23 2.00 9.33
C LEU A 78 -3.83 2.52 9.67
N ALA A 79 -3.69 3.82 9.93
CA ALA A 79 -2.42 4.43 10.29
C ALA A 79 -1.87 3.84 11.60
N VAL A 80 -2.72 3.69 12.62
CA VAL A 80 -2.34 3.10 13.91
C VAL A 80 -1.92 1.65 13.73
N MET A 81 -2.72 0.84 13.03
CA MET A 81 -2.40 -0.58 12.81
C MET A 81 -1.12 -0.78 12.02
N ASN A 82 -0.88 0.03 10.98
CA ASN A 82 0.34 -0.04 10.19
C ASN A 82 1.57 0.39 11.02
N GLY A 83 1.48 1.51 11.74
CA GLY A 83 2.58 1.97 12.59
C GLY A 83 2.91 1.00 13.73
N PHE A 84 1.88 0.46 14.40
CA PHE A 84 2.07 -0.55 15.44
C PHE A 84 2.61 -1.86 14.88
N ARG A 85 2.14 -2.30 13.70
CA ARG A 85 2.67 -3.50 13.07
C ARG A 85 4.17 -3.37 12.83
N ASP A 86 4.62 -2.24 12.29
CA ASP A 86 6.04 -2.04 12.04
C ASP A 86 6.86 -1.98 13.33
N ASP A 87 6.37 -1.30 14.37
CA ASP A 87 7.07 -1.21 15.66
C ASP A 87 7.11 -2.56 16.40
N LEU A 88 6.00 -3.31 16.38
CA LEU A 88 5.95 -4.65 16.96
C LEU A 88 6.80 -5.65 16.16
N MET A 89 6.72 -5.63 14.82
CA MET A 89 7.56 -6.48 13.98
C MET A 89 9.03 -6.16 14.20
N LYS A 90 9.42 -4.89 14.27
CA LYS A 90 10.81 -4.49 14.58
C LYS A 90 11.23 -4.90 15.98
N LYS A 91 10.37 -4.84 16.99
CA LYS A 91 10.72 -5.28 18.35
C LYS A 91 10.79 -6.80 18.49
N ILE A 92 9.96 -7.53 17.74
CA ILE A 92 9.96 -8.99 17.73
C ILE A 92 11.14 -9.54 16.91
N LEU A 93 11.41 -8.96 15.74
CA LEU A 93 12.44 -9.43 14.79
C LEU A 93 13.80 -8.75 14.97
N GLY A 94 13.85 -7.53 15.48
CA GLY A 94 15.06 -6.70 15.60
C GLY A 94 15.95 -7.02 16.80
N VAL A 95 15.77 -8.17 17.46
CA VAL A 95 16.60 -8.57 18.61
C VAL A 95 17.14 -9.98 18.44
N ASN A 96 17.26 -10.48 17.21
CA ASN A 96 17.88 -11.78 16.96
C ASN A 96 18.86 -11.70 15.80
N SER A 97 20.13 -11.95 16.10
CA SER A 97 21.11 -12.36 15.09
C SER A 97 20.53 -13.57 14.37
N HIS A 98 20.27 -13.42 13.07
CA HIS A 98 19.53 -14.44 12.31
C HIS A 98 20.27 -15.77 12.24
N LEU A 99 21.57 -15.77 12.55
CA LEU A 99 22.43 -16.95 12.61
C LEU A 99 23.41 -16.84 13.79
N LEU A 100 23.52 -17.91 14.57
CA LEU A 100 24.52 -18.08 15.62
C LEU A 100 25.42 -19.27 15.25
N ILE A 101 26.71 -19.03 15.10
CA ILE A 101 27.70 -20.09 14.85
C ILE A 101 28.35 -20.42 16.18
N LEU A 102 28.07 -21.61 16.71
CA LEU A 102 28.60 -22.12 17.98
C LEU A 102 29.53 -23.31 17.72
N SER A 103 30.65 -23.38 18.42
CA SER A 103 31.55 -24.53 18.44
C SER A 103 31.25 -25.40 19.65
N TYR A 104 31.12 -26.72 19.47
CA TYR A 104 30.63 -27.64 20.51
C TYR A 104 31.66 -27.96 21.60
N ASN A 105 32.97 -27.79 21.33
CA ASN A 105 34.01 -28.36 22.19
C ASN A 105 35.03 -27.35 22.74
N ASP A 106 35.48 -26.36 21.96
CA ASP A 106 36.74 -25.67 22.30
C ASP A 106 36.74 -24.17 21.94
N GLY A 107 35.55 -23.58 21.80
CA GLY A 107 35.39 -22.26 21.19
C GLY A 107 35.83 -22.25 19.72
N ILE A 108 35.80 -21.08 19.09
CA ILE A 108 36.33 -20.89 17.73
C ILE A 108 37.74 -20.31 17.89
N LYS A 109 38.78 -21.11 17.58
CA LYS A 109 40.19 -20.68 17.68
C LYS A 109 40.57 -19.68 16.58
N ASP A 110 40.05 -19.88 15.38
CA ASP A 110 40.29 -19.02 14.20
C ASP A 110 39.05 -18.19 13.85
N THR A 111 38.69 -17.25 14.72
CA THR A 111 37.52 -16.39 14.54
C THR A 111 37.54 -15.62 13.22
N GLU A 112 38.71 -15.19 12.76
CA GLU A 112 38.90 -14.43 11.51
C GLU A 112 38.58 -15.28 10.27
N THR A 113 39.08 -16.52 10.19
CA THR A 113 38.83 -17.40 9.04
C THR A 113 37.36 -17.85 8.95
N VAL A 114 36.70 -18.03 10.10
CA VAL A 114 35.27 -18.36 10.16
C VAL A 114 34.43 -17.16 9.76
N MET A 115 34.82 -15.96 10.16
CA MET A 115 34.17 -14.72 9.76
C MET A 115 34.27 -14.49 8.25
N GLU A 116 35.44 -14.68 7.63
CA GLU A 116 35.59 -14.59 6.17
C GLU A 116 34.73 -15.61 5.43
N LYS A 117 34.64 -16.84 5.94
CA LYS A 117 33.77 -17.87 5.34
C LYS A 117 32.29 -17.52 5.49
N ALA A 118 31.90 -16.97 6.63
CA ALA A 118 30.52 -16.54 6.88
C ALA A 118 30.12 -15.36 5.98
N LEU A 119 30.99 -14.37 5.79
CA LEU A 119 30.76 -13.22 4.91
C LEU A 119 30.69 -13.60 3.41
N LYS A 120 31.24 -14.74 3.02
CA LYS A 120 31.16 -15.27 1.64
C LYS A 120 29.83 -15.98 1.35
N VAL A 121 28.98 -16.23 2.34
CA VAL A 121 27.67 -16.85 2.16
C VAL A 121 26.67 -15.79 1.71
N ASP A 122 25.97 -16.07 0.61
CA ASP A 122 24.99 -15.15 0.03
C ASP A 122 23.84 -14.89 1.03
N GLY A 123 23.59 -13.61 1.35
CA GLY A 123 22.61 -13.18 2.35
C GLY A 123 23.17 -12.83 3.74
N VAL A 124 24.48 -12.98 4.00
CA VAL A 124 25.10 -12.53 5.25
C VAL A 124 25.50 -11.06 5.15
N VAL A 125 24.80 -10.18 5.89
CA VAL A 125 25.05 -8.73 5.87
C VAL A 125 26.25 -8.34 6.74
N SER A 126 26.43 -9.00 7.89
CA SER A 126 27.54 -8.76 8.80
C SER A 126 27.74 -9.94 9.76
N ALA A 127 28.96 -10.12 10.26
CA ALA A 127 29.32 -11.18 11.20
C ALA A 127 30.23 -10.60 12.28
N THR A 128 29.92 -10.89 13.55
CA THR A 128 30.67 -10.39 14.71
C THR A 128 31.00 -11.55 15.65
N PRO A 129 32.27 -11.72 16.07
CA PRO A 129 32.61 -12.70 17.08
C PRO A 129 32.01 -12.28 18.43
N PHE A 130 31.47 -13.25 19.16
CA PHE A 130 30.97 -13.04 20.52
C PHE A 130 31.54 -14.09 21.48
N ILE A 131 31.74 -13.67 22.72
CA ILE A 131 32.13 -14.54 23.84
C ILE A 131 30.86 -14.85 24.62
N TYR A 132 30.59 -16.13 24.85
CA TYR A 132 29.46 -16.60 25.63
C TYR A 132 29.98 -17.37 26.84
N SER A 133 29.83 -16.80 28.03
CA SER A 133 30.30 -17.42 29.28
C SER A 133 29.25 -17.31 30.36
N GLU A 134 29.02 -18.38 31.11
CA GLU A 134 28.26 -18.32 32.36
C GLU A 134 29.17 -17.75 33.45
N VAL A 135 28.68 -16.76 34.17
CA VAL A 135 29.42 -16.05 35.23
C VAL A 135 28.55 -15.98 36.49
N MET A 136 29.19 -15.96 37.65
CA MET A 136 28.49 -15.69 38.91
C MET A 136 28.69 -14.23 39.32
N ILE A 137 27.59 -13.52 39.51
CA ILE A 137 27.60 -12.15 40.01
C ILE A 137 27.33 -12.20 41.51
N LYS A 138 28.22 -11.61 42.30
CA LYS A 138 28.10 -11.51 43.76
C LYS A 138 27.89 -10.06 44.17
N ASN A 139 26.83 -9.78 44.92
CA ASN A 139 26.60 -8.47 45.53
C ASN A 139 25.99 -8.61 46.94
N ALA A 140 26.59 -7.96 47.94
CA ALA A 140 26.09 -7.85 49.31
C ALA A 140 25.53 -9.18 49.91
N GLY A 141 26.22 -10.29 49.67
CA GLY A 141 25.83 -11.62 50.17
C GLY A 141 24.90 -12.43 49.27
N ASN A 142 24.38 -11.85 48.19
CA ASN A 142 23.60 -12.55 47.17
C ASN A 142 24.51 -13.00 46.02
N ILE A 143 24.41 -14.26 45.62
CA ILE A 143 25.09 -14.82 44.45
C ILE A 143 24.01 -15.20 43.43
N SER A 144 24.14 -14.70 42.21
CA SER A 144 23.24 -15.03 41.11
C SER A 144 24.05 -15.41 39.88
N GLY A 145 23.63 -16.47 39.19
CA GLY A 145 24.19 -16.83 37.90
C GLY A 145 23.70 -15.86 36.82
N ALA A 146 24.60 -15.44 35.93
CA ALA A 146 24.29 -14.62 34.78
C ALA A 146 25.04 -15.12 33.55
N ILE A 147 24.51 -14.83 32.37
CA ILE A 147 25.17 -15.13 31.11
C ILE A 147 25.85 -13.86 30.63
N LEU A 148 27.19 -13.89 30.52
CA LEU A 148 27.98 -12.82 29.95
C LEU A 148 28.08 -13.03 28.43
N ARG A 149 27.60 -12.05 27.68
CA ARG A 149 27.81 -11.94 26.23
C ARG A 149 28.75 -10.78 25.94
N GLY A 150 30.00 -11.09 25.63
CA GLY A 150 30.98 -10.10 25.18
C GLY A 150 30.91 -9.95 23.66
N MET A 151 30.71 -8.73 23.17
CA MET A 151 30.75 -8.40 21.73
C MET A 151 31.64 -7.18 21.52
N ASP A 152 32.34 -7.13 20.38
CA ASP A 152 33.11 -5.95 20.00
C ASP A 152 32.15 -4.80 19.60
N PRO A 153 32.18 -3.64 20.28
CA PRO A 153 31.26 -2.53 20.02
C PRO A 153 31.38 -1.94 18.61
N ALA A 154 32.53 -2.05 17.95
CA ALA A 154 32.73 -1.53 16.59
C ALA A 154 31.94 -2.34 15.56
N THR A 155 31.91 -3.66 15.70
CA THR A 155 31.26 -4.58 14.77
C THR A 155 29.82 -4.92 15.20
N ALA A 156 29.53 -4.83 16.51
CA ALA A 156 28.21 -5.13 17.09
C ALA A 156 27.09 -4.25 16.52
N ASN A 157 27.29 -2.96 16.30
CA ASN A 157 26.23 -2.06 15.83
C ASN A 157 25.74 -2.35 14.40
N THR A 158 26.43 -3.21 13.66
CA THR A 158 26.07 -3.59 12.28
C THR A 158 25.30 -4.92 12.24
N VAL A 159 25.29 -5.69 13.34
CA VAL A 159 24.62 -7.01 13.43
C VAL A 159 23.34 -7.00 14.29
N ILE A 160 23.01 -5.87 14.94
CA ILE A 160 21.84 -5.72 15.84
C ILE A 160 20.91 -4.63 15.31
#